data_AF-A0A2N1R323-F1
#
_entry.id   AF-A0A2N1R323-F1
#
_cell.length_a   1.000
_cell.length_b   1.000
_cell.length_c   1.000
_cell.angle_alpha   90.00
_cell.angle_beta   90.00
_cell.angle_gamma   90.00
#
_symmetry.space_group_name_H-M   'P 1'
#
loop_
_entity.id
_entity.type
_entity.pdbx_description
1 polymer ?
#
loop_
_entity_poly.entity_id
_entity_poly.type
_entity_poly.pdbx_seq_one_letter_code
_entity_poly.pdbx_strand_id
1 'polypeptide(L)'
;MFLTAMAIAACWLLGFVAVALAIGPDGFKARPDEAAIDPPLEVAPQSTELDRLRTAAAILSPGSLAGVPADVAKARALEWADAVERQGVEPLAAIGEILPPSVWFQARLVGKRDQESLAGDAKTAGAYGQAYKAILASLTITRASSKALEAVLDEIWRASGISANMQPGPVPVLDRSERWLPARSSLRSSHQYALDVFFTRVSRSGAEETGPVVRSMSGGIVVSASGDWRGGDKPSLYRWGGLSPNAGNGAIVYSPDEQRYYAYFHLKDVDVTEGQLVEAGQPLGHGGNTGVNARKKGHGTHVHVELHDASGEAWTSYRIRDLILSMH
;
A
#
# COMPACT_ATOMS: atom_id res chain seq x y z
N MET A 1 0.19 -13.52 -31.76
CA MET A 1 -1.25 -13.23 -31.57
C MET A 1 -1.50 -12.98 -30.09
N PHE A 2 -0.97 -11.88 -29.55
CA PHE A 2 -1.17 -11.38 -28.17
C PHE A 2 -0.62 -9.95 -28.15
N LEU A 3 -1.44 -8.98 -28.55
CA LEU A 3 -1.06 -7.56 -28.61
C LEU A 3 -2.33 -6.68 -28.62
N THR A 4 -3.20 -6.84 -27.62
CA THR A 4 -4.41 -5.99 -27.45
C THR A 4 -4.91 -6.04 -26.00
N ALA A 5 -4.11 -5.59 -25.02
CA ALA A 5 -4.61 -5.40 -23.64
C ALA A 5 -4.00 -4.21 -22.86
N MET A 6 -3.17 -3.36 -23.47
CA MET A 6 -2.45 -2.28 -22.74
C MET A 6 -2.82 -0.84 -23.13
N ALA A 7 -4.01 -0.60 -23.70
CA ALA A 7 -4.37 0.73 -24.23
C ALA A 7 -5.51 1.47 -23.49
N ILE A 8 -6.10 0.92 -22.42
CA ILE A 8 -7.30 1.55 -21.80
C ILE A 8 -7.00 2.34 -20.51
N ALA A 9 -5.87 2.11 -19.84
CA ALA A 9 -5.57 2.79 -18.56
C ALA A 9 -4.98 4.22 -18.68
N ALA A 10 -4.56 4.67 -19.87
CA ALA A 10 -3.79 5.91 -20.03
C ALA A 10 -4.59 7.16 -20.47
N CYS A 11 -5.91 7.06 -20.69
CA CYS A 11 -6.71 8.19 -21.22
C CYS A 11 -7.49 8.99 -20.16
N TRP A 12 -7.39 8.71 -18.87
CA TRP A 12 -8.28 9.29 -17.85
C TRP A 12 -7.76 10.54 -17.12
N LEU A 13 -6.58 11.08 -17.47
CA LEU A 13 -5.91 12.12 -16.66
C LEU A 13 -5.61 13.44 -17.37
N LEU A 14 -6.25 13.75 -18.50
CA LEU A 14 -6.09 15.04 -19.18
C LEU A 14 -7.45 15.62 -19.60
N GLY A 15 -8.05 16.44 -18.73
CA GLY A 15 -9.32 17.12 -18.98
C GLY A 15 -9.47 18.42 -18.18
N PHE A 16 -8.72 19.44 -18.60
CA PHE A 16 -9.00 20.89 -18.54
C PHE A 16 -9.94 21.47 -17.46
N VAL A 17 -9.41 22.43 -16.67
CA VAL A 17 -10.13 23.66 -16.29
C VAL A 17 -9.15 24.85 -16.30
N ALA A 18 -9.20 25.66 -17.35
CA ALA A 18 -8.78 27.06 -17.32
C ALA A 18 -9.38 27.83 -18.51
N VAL A 19 -10.70 28.03 -18.49
CA VAL A 19 -11.36 29.08 -19.28
C VAL A 19 -12.52 29.63 -18.46
N ALA A 20 -12.39 30.86 -17.98
CA ALA A 20 -13.44 31.90 -17.99
C ALA A 20 -13.00 33.09 -17.13
N LEU A 21 -12.60 34.20 -17.76
CA LEU A 21 -12.89 35.55 -17.28
C LEU A 21 -12.81 36.52 -18.47
N ALA A 22 -13.96 36.73 -19.11
CA ALA A 22 -14.19 37.87 -19.99
C ALA A 22 -15.69 38.23 -19.93
N ILE A 23 -16.06 39.13 -19.02
CA ILE A 23 -17.33 39.85 -19.08
C ILE A 23 -17.02 41.32 -18.88
N GLY A 24 -17.21 42.11 -19.94
CA GLY A 24 -17.13 43.56 -19.93
C GLY A 24 -18.43 44.19 -19.41
N PRO A 25 -18.39 45.47 -18.99
CA PRO A 25 -19.52 46.14 -18.37
C PRO A 25 -20.32 46.90 -19.43
N ASP A 26 -21.41 46.32 -19.93
CA ASP A 26 -22.41 47.10 -20.69
C ASP A 26 -23.82 46.86 -20.16
N GLY A 27 -24.48 47.98 -19.88
CA GLY A 27 -25.67 48.10 -19.05
C GLY A 27 -26.95 47.54 -19.66
N PHE A 28 -27.74 46.90 -18.81
CA PHE A 28 -29.10 46.49 -19.11
C PHE A 28 -30.11 47.50 -18.55
N LYS A 29 -30.88 48.13 -19.44
CA LYS A 29 -32.08 48.90 -19.10
C LYS A 29 -33.22 47.93 -18.79
N ALA A 30 -33.87 48.12 -17.64
CA ALA A 30 -35.05 47.36 -17.24
C ALA A 30 -36.25 47.66 -18.16
N ARG A 31 -36.92 46.60 -18.62
CA ARG A 31 -38.30 46.65 -19.15
C ARG A 31 -39.28 46.25 -18.04
N PRO A 32 -40.45 46.90 -17.94
CA PRO A 32 -41.49 46.51 -17.00
C PRO A 32 -42.46 45.47 -17.61
N ASP A 33 -43.02 44.66 -16.72
CA ASP A 33 -44.20 43.82 -16.86
C ASP A 33 -44.18 42.69 -17.89
N GLU A 34 -43.60 41.55 -17.48
CA GLU A 34 -43.96 40.24 -18.01
C GLU A 34 -44.33 39.33 -16.84
N ALA A 35 -45.53 38.76 -16.89
CA ALA A 35 -46.11 37.94 -15.84
C ALA A 35 -45.21 36.75 -15.50
N ALA A 36 -44.96 36.55 -14.21
CA ALA A 36 -44.14 35.47 -13.68
C ALA A 36 -44.72 34.10 -14.08
N ILE A 37 -44.16 33.51 -15.13
CA ILE A 37 -44.23 32.08 -15.39
C ILE A 37 -43.26 31.45 -14.41
N ASP A 38 -43.76 30.61 -13.49
CA ASP A 38 -42.90 29.82 -12.61
C ASP A 38 -41.84 29.13 -13.49
N PRO A 39 -40.54 29.39 -13.25
CA PRO A 39 -39.50 28.74 -14.04
C PRO A 39 -39.69 27.23 -13.87
N PRO A 40 -39.64 26.46 -14.97
CA PRO A 40 -39.74 25.01 -14.87
C PRO A 40 -38.71 24.53 -13.86
N LEU A 41 -39.17 23.78 -12.85
CA LEU A 41 -38.33 23.12 -11.85
C LEU A 41 -37.11 22.56 -12.56
N GLU A 42 -35.96 23.20 -12.34
CA GLU A 42 -34.71 22.85 -12.97
C GLU A 42 -34.35 21.45 -12.46
N VAL A 43 -34.61 20.44 -13.29
CA VAL A 43 -34.33 19.05 -12.96
C VAL A 43 -32.81 18.98 -12.81
N ALA A 44 -32.35 18.83 -11.57
CA ALA A 44 -30.93 18.75 -11.26
C ALA A 44 -30.27 17.73 -12.21
N PRO A 45 -29.14 18.09 -12.86
CA PRO A 45 -28.50 17.19 -13.81
C PRO A 45 -28.24 15.85 -13.13
N GLN A 46 -28.73 14.77 -13.76
CA GLN A 46 -28.51 13.42 -13.26
C GLN A 46 -27.00 13.18 -13.20
N SER A 47 -26.49 12.80 -12.02
CA SER A 47 -25.09 12.46 -11.85
C SER A 47 -24.71 11.36 -12.84
N THR A 48 -23.59 11.56 -13.55
CA THR A 48 -23.08 10.55 -14.46
C THR A 48 -22.66 9.32 -13.65
N GLU A 49 -22.65 8.13 -14.27
CA GLU A 49 -22.17 6.92 -13.60
C GLU A 49 -20.72 7.05 -13.11
N LEU A 50 -19.89 7.83 -13.82
CA LEU A 50 -18.53 8.15 -13.42
C LEU A 50 -18.48 9.00 -12.14
N ASP A 51 -19.39 9.97 -11.99
CA ASP A 51 -19.49 10.79 -10.78
C ASP A 51 -19.93 9.95 -9.57
N ARG A 52 -20.82 8.96 -9.80
CA ARG A 52 -21.23 8.01 -8.77
C ARG A 52 -20.06 7.14 -8.32
N LEU A 53 -19.29 6.57 -9.26
CA LEU A 53 -18.10 5.79 -8.95
C LEU A 53 -17.07 6.60 -8.15
N ARG A 54 -16.78 7.84 -8.59
CA ARG A 54 -15.86 8.74 -7.88
C ARG A 54 -16.34 9.06 -6.47
N THR A 55 -17.64 9.30 -6.30
CA THR A 55 -18.25 9.55 -4.99
C THR A 55 -18.13 8.32 -4.10
N ALA A 56 -18.42 7.13 -4.64
CA ALA A 56 -18.30 5.86 -3.92
C ALA A 56 -16.84 5.56 -3.51
N ALA A 57 -15.86 5.88 -4.36
CA ALA A 57 -14.44 5.75 -4.00
C ALA A 57 -14.03 6.77 -2.91
N ALA A 58 -14.50 8.02 -3.00
CA ALA A 58 -14.14 9.07 -2.05
C ALA A 58 -14.61 8.79 -0.61
N ILE A 59 -15.75 8.12 -0.44
CA ILE A 59 -16.27 7.72 0.89
C ILE A 59 -15.48 6.56 1.52
N LEU A 60 -14.58 5.92 0.75
CA LEU A 60 -13.65 4.89 1.20
C LEU A 60 -12.23 5.43 1.47
N SER A 61 -12.00 6.74 1.29
CA SER A 61 -10.72 7.34 1.67
C SER A 61 -10.48 7.30 3.20
N PRO A 62 -9.22 7.29 3.68
CA PRO A 62 -8.92 7.30 5.11
C PRO A 62 -9.64 8.39 5.90
N GLY A 63 -9.76 9.59 5.33
CA GLY A 63 -10.50 10.71 5.94
C GLY A 63 -11.96 10.37 6.18
N SER A 64 -12.63 9.84 5.16
CA SER A 64 -14.04 9.45 5.20
C SER A 64 -14.32 8.21 6.05
N LEU A 65 -13.31 7.37 6.28
CA LEU A 65 -13.37 6.14 7.08
C LEU A 65 -12.97 6.35 8.55
N ALA A 66 -12.43 7.51 8.92
CA ALA A 66 -12.00 7.78 10.29
C ALA A 66 -13.17 7.67 11.29
N GLY A 67 -13.07 6.74 12.24
CA GLY A 67 -14.10 6.50 13.26
C GLY A 67 -15.36 5.80 12.73
N VAL A 68 -15.39 5.41 11.46
CA VAL A 68 -16.54 4.70 10.87
C VAL A 68 -16.61 3.27 11.43
N PRO A 69 -17.78 2.81 11.91
CA PRO A 69 -17.97 1.42 12.31
C PRO A 69 -17.73 0.43 11.16
N ALA A 70 -17.22 -0.76 11.47
CA ALA A 70 -16.83 -1.74 10.46
C ALA A 70 -18.02 -2.19 9.58
N ASP A 71 -19.21 -2.36 10.13
CA ASP A 71 -20.43 -2.71 9.39
C ASP A 71 -20.83 -1.62 8.38
N VAL A 72 -20.72 -0.35 8.75
CA VAL A 72 -20.95 0.78 7.83
C VAL A 72 -19.88 0.80 6.74
N ALA A 73 -18.62 0.56 7.09
CA ALA A 73 -17.53 0.50 6.11
C ALA A 73 -17.74 -0.63 5.09
N LYS A 74 -18.18 -1.81 5.54
CA LYS A 74 -18.55 -2.95 4.66
C LYS A 74 -19.70 -2.61 3.71
N ALA A 75 -20.75 -1.95 4.21
CA ALA A 75 -21.86 -1.50 3.36
C ALA A 75 -21.37 -0.56 2.24
N ARG A 76 -20.52 0.42 2.57
CA ARG A 76 -19.90 1.31 1.58
C ARG A 76 -19.00 0.58 0.59
N ALA A 77 -18.32 -0.48 1.04
CA ALA A 77 -17.49 -1.31 0.18
C ALA A 77 -18.33 -2.03 -0.90
N LEU A 78 -19.50 -2.57 -0.51
CA LEU A 78 -20.44 -3.18 -1.45
C LEU A 78 -21.07 -2.17 -2.41
N GLU A 79 -21.39 -0.96 -1.93
CA GLU A 79 -21.88 0.13 -2.79
C GLU A 79 -20.84 0.54 -3.84
N TRP A 80 -19.57 0.62 -3.45
CA TRP A 80 -18.48 0.87 -4.39
C TRP A 80 -18.30 -0.28 -5.38
N ALA A 81 -18.31 -1.53 -4.90
CA ALA A 81 -18.16 -2.71 -5.75
C ALA A 81 -19.26 -2.77 -6.83
N ASP A 82 -20.53 -2.57 -6.45
CA ASP A 82 -21.65 -2.49 -7.39
C ASP A 82 -21.49 -1.34 -8.41
N ALA A 83 -21.01 -0.17 -7.95
CA ALA A 83 -20.71 0.95 -8.86
C ALA A 83 -19.62 0.60 -9.89
N VAL A 84 -18.58 -0.13 -9.49
CA VAL A 84 -17.51 -0.63 -10.39
C VAL A 84 -18.07 -1.67 -11.37
N GLU A 85 -18.87 -2.62 -10.89
CA GLU A 85 -19.49 -3.66 -11.72
C GLU A 85 -20.42 -3.09 -12.80
N ARG A 86 -21.15 -2.01 -12.49
CA ARG A 86 -21.97 -1.30 -13.49
C ARG A 86 -21.14 -0.64 -14.60
N GLN A 87 -19.84 -0.41 -14.37
CA GLN A 87 -18.90 0.00 -15.42
C GLN A 87 -18.36 -1.19 -16.24
N GLY A 88 -18.78 -2.42 -15.92
CA GLY A 88 -18.28 -3.65 -16.55
C GLY A 88 -16.87 -4.04 -16.08
N VAL A 89 -16.44 -3.55 -14.93
CA VAL A 89 -15.13 -3.84 -14.33
C VAL A 89 -15.32 -4.73 -13.10
N GLU A 90 -14.42 -5.67 -12.87
CA GLU A 90 -14.43 -6.50 -11.66
C GLU A 90 -13.87 -5.69 -10.47
N PRO A 91 -14.52 -5.68 -9.30
CA PRO A 91 -14.11 -4.84 -8.16
C PRO A 91 -12.65 -5.01 -7.73
N LEU A 92 -12.13 -6.24 -7.63
CA LEU A 92 -10.72 -6.44 -7.24
C LEU A 92 -9.74 -5.91 -8.28
N ALA A 93 -10.08 -5.93 -9.57
CA ALA A 93 -9.26 -5.30 -10.62
C ALA A 93 -9.17 -3.76 -10.46
N ALA A 94 -10.14 -3.13 -9.79
CA ALA A 94 -10.17 -1.70 -9.50
C ALA A 94 -9.73 -1.34 -8.07
N ILE A 95 -9.33 -2.33 -7.24
CA ILE A 95 -9.06 -2.10 -5.80
C ILE A 95 -8.00 -1.03 -5.55
N GLY A 96 -7.03 -0.88 -6.46
CA GLY A 96 -5.99 0.14 -6.39
C GLY A 96 -6.53 1.57 -6.31
N GLU A 97 -7.73 1.84 -6.83
CA GLU A 97 -8.36 3.18 -6.81
C GLU A 97 -8.76 3.65 -5.41
N ILE A 98 -8.99 2.71 -4.49
CA ILE A 98 -9.43 3.00 -3.11
C ILE A 98 -8.31 2.77 -2.08
N LEU A 99 -7.14 2.30 -2.51
CA LEU A 99 -6.00 2.14 -1.61
C LEU A 99 -5.47 3.52 -1.17
N PRO A 100 -5.24 3.72 0.14
CA PRO A 100 -4.49 4.86 0.63
C PRO A 100 -3.06 4.91 0.05
N PRO A 101 -2.40 6.08 0.08
CA PRO A 101 -1.00 6.18 -0.33
C PRO A 101 -0.10 5.31 0.56
N SER A 102 1.04 4.87 0.02
CA SER A 102 2.04 4.00 0.68
C SER A 102 2.42 4.47 2.10
N VAL A 103 2.49 5.79 2.34
CA VAL A 103 2.79 6.38 3.65
C VAL A 103 1.78 6.00 4.73
N TRP A 104 0.51 5.79 4.36
CA TRP A 104 -0.54 5.34 5.27
C TRP A 104 -0.28 3.91 5.71
N PHE A 105 0.10 3.02 4.80
CA PHE A 105 0.41 1.62 5.11
C PHE A 105 1.69 1.51 5.95
N GLN A 106 2.70 2.33 5.69
CA GLN A 106 3.88 2.39 6.56
C GLN A 106 3.51 2.85 7.97
N ALA A 107 2.69 3.90 8.09
CA ALA A 107 2.17 4.35 9.37
C ALA A 107 1.31 3.28 10.08
N ARG A 108 0.65 2.40 9.31
CA ARG A 108 -0.17 1.30 9.84
C ARG A 108 0.68 0.23 10.53
N LEU A 109 1.91 0.01 10.07
CA LEU A 109 2.85 -0.94 10.67
C LEU A 109 3.57 -0.36 11.90
N VAL A 110 3.49 0.96 12.15
CA VAL A 110 4.15 1.59 13.30
C VAL A 110 3.36 1.32 14.58
N GLY A 111 3.90 0.43 15.41
CA GLY A 111 3.41 0.17 16.75
C GLY A 111 3.63 1.35 17.70
N LYS A 112 2.91 1.35 18.85
CA LYS A 112 3.04 2.45 19.84
C LYS A 112 4.49 2.65 20.32
N ARG A 113 5.24 1.56 20.45
CA ARG A 113 6.64 1.51 20.89
C ARG A 113 7.61 2.10 19.86
N ASP A 114 7.29 2.03 18.57
CA ASP A 114 8.19 2.41 17.49
C ASP A 114 8.09 3.93 17.21
N GLN A 115 7.05 4.59 17.75
CA GLN A 115 6.80 6.02 17.59
C GLN A 115 7.93 6.92 18.08
N GLU A 116 8.60 6.57 19.18
CA GLU A 116 9.69 7.40 19.70
C GLU A 116 10.89 7.37 18.76
N SER A 117 11.26 6.18 18.27
CA SER A 117 12.31 6.03 17.25
C SER A 117 11.94 6.79 15.99
N LEU A 118 10.70 6.63 15.51
CA LEU A 118 10.18 7.36 14.34
C LEU A 118 10.23 8.88 14.53
N ALA A 119 9.89 9.39 15.72
CA ALA A 119 9.98 10.80 16.04
C ALA A 119 11.43 11.29 16.10
N GLY A 120 12.37 10.43 16.51
CA GLY A 120 13.81 10.67 16.40
C GLY A 120 14.25 10.80 14.95
N ASP A 121 13.89 9.83 14.12
CA ASP A 121 14.21 9.83 12.69
C ASP A 121 13.64 11.06 11.96
N ALA A 122 12.40 11.44 12.28
CA ALA A 122 11.73 12.63 11.75
C ALA A 122 12.44 13.96 12.09
N LYS A 123 13.28 14.01 13.13
CA LYS A 123 14.09 15.20 13.46
C LYS A 123 15.35 15.32 12.60
N THR A 124 15.74 14.27 11.89
CA THR A 124 16.90 14.28 10.99
C THR A 124 16.69 15.30 9.86
N ALA A 125 17.76 15.94 9.40
CA ALA A 125 17.67 16.91 8.31
C ALA A 125 17.49 16.24 6.92
N GLY A 126 17.07 17.03 5.94
CA GLY A 126 17.00 16.61 4.53
C GLY A 126 15.88 15.63 4.22
N ALA A 127 15.99 14.94 3.08
CA ALA A 127 14.96 14.04 2.57
C ALA A 127 14.62 12.89 3.52
N TYR A 128 15.60 12.41 4.30
CA TYR A 128 15.41 11.32 5.25
C TYR A 128 14.38 11.69 6.32
N GLY A 129 14.60 12.81 7.01
CA GLY A 129 13.67 13.23 8.05
C GLY A 129 12.32 13.68 7.50
N GLN A 130 12.27 14.24 6.29
CA GLN A 130 10.99 14.60 5.65
C GLN A 130 10.12 13.36 5.37
N ALA A 131 10.71 12.27 4.89
CA ALA A 131 9.99 11.01 4.71
C ALA A 131 9.40 10.51 6.04
N TYR A 132 10.19 10.51 7.12
CA TYR A 132 9.70 10.08 8.43
C TYR A 132 8.69 11.04 9.07
N LYS A 133 8.77 12.35 8.80
CA LYS A 133 7.72 13.30 9.19
C LYS A 133 6.39 12.98 8.52
N ALA A 134 6.41 12.59 7.23
CA ALA A 134 5.20 12.21 6.52
C ALA A 134 4.54 10.96 7.15
N ILE A 135 5.34 9.93 7.47
CA ILE A 135 4.85 8.72 8.17
C ILE A 135 4.31 9.09 9.55
N LEU A 136 5.05 9.89 10.33
CA LEU A 136 4.65 10.33 11.66
C LEU A 136 3.33 11.12 11.63
N ALA A 137 3.17 12.02 10.67
CA ALA A 137 1.94 12.80 10.48
C ALA A 137 0.74 11.93 10.10
N SER A 138 0.97 10.81 9.41
CA SER A 138 -0.10 9.88 9.03
C SER A 138 -0.61 9.01 10.18
N LEU A 139 0.13 8.87 11.29
CA LEU A 139 -0.26 7.95 12.39
C LEU A 139 -1.67 8.19 12.91
N THR A 140 -2.08 9.46 13.09
CA THR A 140 -3.39 9.79 13.64
C THR A 140 -4.51 9.32 12.73
N ILE A 141 -4.44 9.66 11.43
CA ILE A 141 -5.48 9.28 10.48
C ILE A 141 -5.49 7.77 10.25
N THR A 142 -4.32 7.13 10.19
CA THR A 142 -4.20 5.68 10.04
C THR A 142 -4.87 4.94 11.20
N ARG A 143 -4.60 5.33 12.45
CA ARG A 143 -5.25 4.71 13.62
C ARG A 143 -6.75 4.90 13.67
N ALA A 144 -7.22 6.06 13.21
CA ALA A 144 -8.65 6.36 13.20
C ALA A 144 -9.40 5.58 12.11
N SER A 145 -8.72 5.22 11.01
CA SER A 145 -9.35 4.63 9.82
C SER A 145 -9.02 3.15 9.56
N SER A 146 -7.98 2.59 10.20
CA SER A 146 -7.45 1.28 9.81
C SER A 146 -8.48 0.16 9.89
N LYS A 147 -9.24 0.07 10.98
CA LYS A 147 -10.27 -0.97 11.15
C LYS A 147 -11.36 -0.88 10.08
N ALA A 148 -11.75 0.33 9.70
CA ALA A 148 -12.76 0.54 8.68
C ALA A 148 -12.22 0.21 7.29
N LEU A 149 -10.98 0.60 6.97
CA LEU A 149 -10.33 0.25 5.71
C LEU A 149 -10.12 -1.27 5.59
N GLU A 150 -9.63 -1.92 6.64
CA GLU A 150 -9.47 -3.38 6.69
C GLU A 150 -10.81 -4.08 6.44
N ALA A 151 -11.89 -3.59 7.06
CA ALA A 151 -13.24 -4.11 6.82
C ALA A 151 -13.73 -3.90 5.37
N VAL A 152 -13.33 -2.81 4.70
CA VAL A 152 -13.62 -2.57 3.28
C VAL A 152 -12.90 -3.60 2.40
N LEU A 153 -11.59 -3.78 2.62
CA LEU A 153 -10.78 -4.74 1.85
C LEU A 153 -11.27 -6.18 2.07
N ASP A 154 -11.56 -6.54 3.32
CA ASP A 154 -12.10 -7.86 3.68
C ASP A 154 -13.43 -8.15 2.98
N GLU A 155 -14.30 -7.16 2.89
CA GLU A 155 -15.63 -7.34 2.30
C GLU A 155 -15.58 -7.49 0.79
N ILE A 156 -14.78 -6.67 0.11
CA ILE A 156 -14.60 -6.77 -1.36
C ILE A 156 -13.96 -8.12 -1.69
N TRP A 157 -12.92 -8.51 -0.95
CA TRP A 157 -12.28 -9.81 -1.09
C TRP A 157 -13.26 -10.97 -0.91
N ARG A 158 -14.04 -10.95 0.18
CA ARG A 158 -15.03 -11.98 0.49
C ARG A 158 -16.13 -12.05 -0.58
N ALA A 159 -16.64 -10.90 -1.03
CA ALA A 159 -17.71 -10.82 -2.01
C ALA A 159 -17.29 -11.37 -3.39
N SER A 160 -16.01 -11.18 -3.78
CA SER A 160 -15.47 -11.71 -5.04
C SER A 160 -15.40 -13.24 -5.10
N GLY A 161 -15.31 -13.92 -3.94
CA GLY A 161 -15.05 -15.35 -3.86
C GLY A 161 -13.64 -15.78 -4.29
N ILE A 162 -12.71 -14.84 -4.52
CA ILE A 162 -11.38 -15.13 -5.10
C ILE A 162 -10.55 -16.11 -4.25
N SER A 163 -10.72 -16.08 -2.92
CA SER A 163 -9.99 -16.93 -1.97
C SER A 163 -10.08 -18.42 -2.32
N ALA A 164 -11.23 -18.87 -2.82
CA ALA A 164 -11.44 -20.27 -3.19
C ALA A 164 -10.53 -20.76 -4.34
N ASN A 165 -9.96 -19.84 -5.12
CA ASN A 165 -9.13 -20.12 -6.28
C ASN A 165 -7.65 -19.80 -6.05
N MET A 166 -7.28 -19.26 -4.88
CA MET A 166 -5.90 -18.90 -4.60
C MET A 166 -5.09 -20.05 -3.99
N GLN A 167 -3.79 -20.05 -4.25
CA GLN A 167 -2.87 -20.96 -3.58
C GLN A 167 -2.90 -20.71 -2.06
N PRO A 168 -3.11 -21.77 -1.24
CA PRO A 168 -3.16 -21.62 0.20
C PRO A 168 -1.78 -21.23 0.75
N GLY A 169 -1.79 -20.23 1.64
CA GLY A 169 -0.64 -19.86 2.44
C GLY A 169 -0.71 -20.40 3.88
N PRO A 170 0.28 -20.08 4.71
CA PRO A 170 1.50 -19.36 4.33
C PRO A 170 2.58 -20.29 3.74
N VAL A 171 3.37 -19.79 2.79
CA VAL A 171 4.54 -20.45 2.21
C VAL A 171 5.84 -19.72 2.56
N PRO A 172 7.03 -20.34 2.41
CA PRO A 172 8.28 -19.67 2.72
C PRO A 172 8.57 -18.47 1.81
N VAL A 173 9.07 -17.38 2.41
CA VAL A 173 9.49 -16.16 1.69
C VAL A 173 10.67 -16.37 0.73
N LEU A 174 11.47 -17.41 0.96
CA LEU A 174 12.63 -17.83 0.15
C LEU A 174 12.67 -19.34 0.08
N ASP A 175 13.24 -19.91 -0.97
CA ASP A 175 13.47 -21.35 -1.04
C ASP A 175 14.43 -21.82 0.05
N ARG A 176 14.27 -23.06 0.52
CA ARG A 176 15.04 -23.58 1.67
C ARG A 176 16.55 -23.58 1.42
N SER A 177 16.98 -23.80 0.18
CA SER A 177 18.38 -23.82 -0.25
C SER A 177 18.98 -22.41 -0.38
N GLU A 178 18.14 -21.38 -0.45
CA GLU A 178 18.53 -19.98 -0.65
C GLU A 178 18.54 -19.18 0.64
N ARG A 179 18.04 -19.77 1.74
CA ARG A 179 17.89 -19.09 3.03
C ARG A 179 18.75 -19.68 4.15
N TRP A 180 19.24 -18.80 5.01
CA TRP A 180 19.73 -19.11 6.35
C TRP A 180 18.92 -18.33 7.37
N LEU A 181 18.49 -19.02 8.43
CA LEU A 181 17.76 -18.40 9.54
C LEU A 181 18.67 -18.30 10.77
N PRO A 182 18.66 -17.16 11.48
CA PRO A 182 19.39 -17.02 12.73
C PRO A 182 18.94 -18.07 13.76
N ALA A 183 19.88 -18.47 14.61
CA ALA A 183 19.59 -19.36 15.74
C ALA A 183 18.63 -18.68 16.71
N ARG A 184 17.78 -19.46 17.40
CA ARG A 184 16.83 -18.91 18.37
C ARG A 184 17.52 -18.09 19.48
N SER A 185 18.74 -18.46 19.86
CA SER A 185 19.54 -17.75 20.87
C SER A 185 20.01 -16.37 20.40
N SER A 186 20.28 -16.17 19.11
CA SER A 186 20.74 -14.87 18.57
C SER A 186 19.60 -13.86 18.39
N LEU A 187 18.34 -14.31 18.37
CA LEU A 187 17.16 -13.44 18.23
C LEU A 187 16.97 -12.44 19.39
N ARG A 188 17.60 -12.67 20.55
CA ARG A 188 17.55 -11.72 21.67
C ARG A 188 18.24 -10.40 21.35
N SER A 189 19.17 -10.41 20.40
CA SER A 189 19.96 -9.27 19.97
C SER A 189 19.55 -8.74 18.59
N SER A 190 18.50 -9.30 17.98
CA SER A 190 17.96 -8.85 16.70
C SER A 190 16.78 -7.89 16.90
N HIS A 191 16.27 -7.31 15.81
CA HIS A 191 14.97 -6.65 15.83
C HIS A 191 13.92 -7.61 16.40
N GLN A 192 13.19 -7.18 17.43
CA GLN A 192 12.28 -8.04 18.18
C GLN A 192 11.02 -8.40 17.37
N TYR A 193 10.61 -7.54 16.45
CA TYR A 193 9.30 -7.62 15.76
C TYR A 193 9.43 -7.69 14.25
N ALA A 194 10.54 -8.25 13.82
CA ALA A 194 10.85 -8.55 12.44
C ALA A 194 11.82 -9.72 12.42
N LEU A 195 11.95 -10.37 11.27
CA LEU A 195 12.96 -11.39 11.07
C LEU A 195 13.76 -11.09 9.81
N ASP A 196 15.07 -11.00 9.98
CA ASP A 196 16.01 -10.99 8.87
C ASP A 196 16.23 -12.44 8.41
N VAL A 197 15.78 -12.75 7.19
CA VAL A 197 16.00 -14.04 6.53
C VAL A 197 17.16 -13.86 5.56
N PHE A 198 18.31 -14.44 5.89
CA PHE A 198 19.55 -14.18 5.17
C PHE A 198 19.66 -15.05 3.92
N PHE A 199 20.30 -14.51 2.90
CA PHE A 199 20.58 -15.18 1.65
C PHE A 199 21.83 -16.06 1.78
N THR A 200 21.80 -17.27 1.22
CA THR A 200 22.98 -18.13 1.16
C THR A 200 23.98 -17.66 0.08
N ARG A 201 23.50 -16.92 -0.92
CA ARG A 201 24.30 -16.36 -2.02
C ARG A 201 23.78 -14.98 -2.42
N VAL A 202 24.70 -14.10 -2.80
CA VAL A 202 24.40 -12.80 -3.42
C VAL A 202 25.41 -12.50 -4.53
N SER A 203 24.97 -11.84 -5.60
CA SER A 203 25.86 -11.17 -6.55
C SER A 203 26.02 -9.69 -6.15
N ARG A 204 27.13 -9.07 -6.53
CA ARG A 204 27.43 -7.67 -6.18
C ARG A 204 27.84 -6.85 -7.38
N SER A 205 27.29 -5.65 -7.47
CA SER A 205 27.73 -4.59 -8.40
C SER A 205 28.07 -3.35 -7.57
N GLY A 206 29.35 -3.14 -7.29
CA GLY A 206 29.78 -2.12 -6.34
C GLY A 206 29.20 -2.36 -4.94
N ALA A 207 28.41 -1.40 -4.44
CA ALA A 207 27.74 -1.49 -3.13
C ALA A 207 26.34 -2.14 -3.19
N GLU A 208 25.85 -2.48 -4.38
CA GLU A 208 24.55 -3.10 -4.60
C GLU A 208 24.64 -4.61 -4.55
N GLU A 209 23.68 -5.23 -3.84
CA GLU A 209 23.54 -6.67 -3.72
C GLU A 209 22.30 -7.14 -4.47
N THR A 210 22.41 -8.28 -5.15
CA THR A 210 21.28 -9.03 -5.71
C THR A 210 21.24 -10.39 -5.06
N GLY A 211 20.17 -10.66 -4.33
CA GLY A 211 19.85 -11.93 -3.70
C GLY A 211 18.91 -12.79 -4.54
N PRO A 212 18.39 -13.89 -3.95
CA PRO A 212 17.39 -14.76 -4.57
C PRO A 212 16.04 -14.06 -4.76
N VAL A 213 15.12 -14.76 -5.43
CA VAL A 213 13.73 -14.32 -5.59
C VAL A 213 13.01 -14.35 -4.24
N VAL A 214 12.46 -13.21 -3.84
CA VAL A 214 11.60 -13.08 -2.67
C VAL A 214 10.16 -13.34 -3.09
N ARG A 215 9.45 -14.18 -2.34
CA ARG A 215 8.09 -14.62 -2.65
C ARG A 215 7.09 -14.11 -1.61
N SER A 216 5.86 -13.88 -2.04
CA SER A 216 4.76 -13.62 -1.12
C SER A 216 4.56 -14.85 -0.23
N MET A 217 4.45 -14.64 1.07
CA MET A 217 4.16 -15.72 2.01
C MET A 217 2.68 -16.09 1.96
N SER A 218 1.80 -15.18 1.58
CA SER A 218 0.34 -15.38 1.57
C SER A 218 -0.28 -14.93 0.26
N GLY A 219 -1.50 -15.41 0.00
CA GLY A 219 -2.38 -14.80 -0.98
C GLY A 219 -2.96 -13.50 -0.42
N GLY A 220 -3.12 -12.49 -1.26
CA GLY A 220 -3.64 -11.20 -0.81
C GLY A 220 -3.57 -10.08 -1.83
N ILE A 221 -3.70 -8.86 -1.33
CA ILE A 221 -3.67 -7.61 -2.09
C ILE A 221 -2.35 -6.91 -1.79
N VAL A 222 -1.60 -6.53 -2.83
CA VAL A 222 -0.43 -5.67 -2.69
C VAL A 222 -0.92 -4.27 -2.34
N VAL A 223 -0.85 -3.91 -1.07
CA VAL A 223 -1.35 -2.62 -0.57
C VAL A 223 -0.30 -1.51 -0.63
N SER A 224 0.98 -1.88 -0.73
CA SER A 224 2.04 -0.92 -1.02
C SER A 224 3.22 -1.60 -1.72
N ALA A 225 3.84 -0.93 -2.69
CA ALA A 225 5.02 -1.44 -3.38
C ALA A 225 5.89 -0.29 -3.90
N SER A 226 7.22 -0.41 -3.76
CA SER A 226 8.15 0.58 -4.28
C SER A 226 9.51 -0.03 -4.62
N GLY A 227 9.97 0.21 -5.85
CA GLY A 227 11.26 -0.24 -6.40
C GLY A 227 12.23 0.90 -6.72
N ASP A 228 11.92 2.14 -6.33
CA ASP A 228 12.61 3.35 -6.78
C ASP A 228 13.55 3.99 -5.73
N TRP A 229 13.89 3.27 -4.65
CA TRP A 229 14.74 3.78 -3.58
C TRP A 229 16.09 4.27 -4.10
N ARG A 230 16.44 5.51 -3.73
CA ARG A 230 17.72 6.14 -4.00
C ARG A 230 18.32 6.66 -2.71
N GLY A 231 19.41 6.02 -2.28
CA GLY A 231 20.15 6.42 -1.09
C GLY A 231 21.50 5.73 -0.94
N GLY A 232 22.12 5.95 0.23
CA GLY A 232 23.40 5.34 0.63
C GLY A 232 23.32 4.74 2.03
N ASP A 233 24.48 4.47 2.64
CA ASP A 233 24.62 3.84 3.97
C ASP A 233 24.42 4.82 5.15
N LYS A 234 24.04 6.07 4.87
CA LYS A 234 23.84 7.14 5.85
C LYS A 234 22.58 7.94 5.54
N PRO A 235 21.89 8.48 6.57
CA PRO A 235 20.72 9.34 6.38
C PRO A 235 20.95 10.53 5.42
N SER A 236 22.13 11.17 5.49
CA SER A 236 22.51 12.29 4.62
C SER A 236 22.69 11.91 3.14
N LEU A 237 22.80 10.62 2.85
CA LEU A 237 22.93 10.09 1.48
C LEU A 237 21.59 9.63 0.91
N TYR A 238 20.54 9.50 1.72
CA TYR A 238 19.20 9.25 1.21
C TYR A 238 18.71 10.44 0.37
N ARG A 239 17.95 10.14 -0.68
CA ARG A 239 17.46 11.12 -1.64
C ARG A 239 15.94 11.06 -1.81
N TRP A 240 15.39 9.91 -2.19
CA TRP A 240 13.94 9.69 -2.35
C TRP A 240 13.63 8.20 -2.57
N GLY A 241 12.34 7.88 -2.70
CA GLY A 241 11.84 6.57 -3.11
C GLY A 241 11.92 5.49 -2.04
N GLY A 242 11.56 4.27 -2.41
CA GLY A 242 11.38 3.15 -1.49
C GLY A 242 10.11 3.31 -0.65
N LEU A 243 9.80 2.27 0.13
CA LEU A 243 8.76 2.38 1.16
C LEU A 243 9.21 3.42 2.19
N SER A 244 10.41 3.30 2.75
CA SER A 244 10.96 4.35 3.62
C SER A 244 12.48 4.43 3.48
N PRO A 245 13.12 5.49 4.02
CA PRO A 245 14.57 5.59 3.95
C PRO A 245 15.30 4.36 4.52
N ASN A 246 14.80 3.77 5.61
CA ASN A 246 15.38 2.55 6.19
C ASN A 246 14.86 1.28 5.54
N ALA A 247 13.58 1.18 5.17
CA ALA A 247 13.02 -0.03 4.56
C ALA A 247 13.58 -0.29 3.16
N GLY A 248 13.94 0.75 2.40
CA GLY A 248 14.38 0.57 1.02
C GLY A 248 13.23 0.22 0.09
N ASN A 249 13.54 -0.50 -0.99
CA ASN A 249 12.56 -1.11 -1.87
C ASN A 249 11.86 -2.26 -1.14
N GLY A 250 10.59 -2.46 -1.46
CA GLY A 250 9.80 -3.47 -0.79
C GLY A 250 8.36 -3.54 -1.26
N ALA A 251 7.63 -4.48 -0.69
CA ALA A 251 6.19 -4.63 -0.86
C ALA A 251 5.51 -4.94 0.48
N ILE A 252 4.25 -4.56 0.60
CA ILE A 252 3.37 -4.90 1.71
C ILE A 252 2.15 -5.59 1.11
N VAL A 253 1.90 -6.83 1.52
CA VAL A 253 0.73 -7.61 1.13
C VAL A 253 -0.22 -7.69 2.31
N TYR A 254 -1.46 -7.27 2.13
CA TYR A 254 -2.53 -7.54 3.09
C TYR A 254 -3.25 -8.81 2.66
N SER A 255 -3.34 -9.79 3.56
CA SER A 255 -4.11 -11.02 3.37
C SER A 255 -5.43 -10.89 4.13
N PRO A 256 -6.57 -10.69 3.44
CA PRO A 256 -7.87 -10.53 4.10
C PRO A 256 -8.33 -11.80 4.83
N ASP A 257 -8.01 -12.98 4.29
CA ASP A 257 -8.37 -14.27 4.91
C ASP A 257 -7.69 -14.48 6.27
N GLU A 258 -6.46 -13.97 6.41
CA GLU A 258 -5.69 -14.03 7.64
C GLU A 258 -5.80 -12.77 8.50
N GLN A 259 -6.43 -11.72 7.94
CA GLN A 259 -6.42 -10.35 8.46
C GLN A 259 -5.01 -9.92 8.89
N ARG A 260 -4.02 -10.09 8.00
CA ARG A 260 -2.60 -9.87 8.30
C ARG A 260 -1.87 -9.16 7.19
N TYR A 261 -1.00 -8.21 7.57
CA TYR A 261 -0.02 -7.59 6.71
C TYR A 261 1.30 -8.37 6.75
N TYR A 262 1.85 -8.60 5.56
CA TYR A 262 3.16 -9.16 5.33
C TYR A 262 4.02 -8.11 4.63
N ALA A 263 5.06 -7.63 5.31
CA ALA A 263 5.95 -6.60 4.78
C ALA A 263 7.33 -7.19 4.45
N TYR A 264 7.84 -6.85 3.26
CA TYR A 264 9.10 -7.34 2.71
C TYR A 264 9.99 -6.16 2.36
N PHE A 265 11.12 -6.01 3.04
CA PHE A 265 12.01 -4.86 2.88
C PHE A 265 13.38 -5.25 2.32
N HIS A 266 14.14 -4.21 1.95
CA HIS A 266 15.50 -4.27 1.42
C HIS A 266 15.63 -4.98 0.07
N LEU A 267 14.55 -5.03 -0.72
CA LEU A 267 14.60 -5.63 -2.05
C LEU A 267 15.56 -4.86 -2.97
N LYS A 268 16.06 -5.51 -4.00
CA LYS A 268 16.80 -4.83 -5.08
C LYS A 268 15.82 -4.19 -6.05
N ASP A 269 14.87 -4.98 -6.52
CA ASP A 269 13.81 -4.63 -7.45
C ASP A 269 12.47 -5.19 -6.94
N VAL A 270 11.37 -4.66 -7.46
CA VAL A 270 10.01 -5.03 -7.07
C VAL A 270 9.21 -5.25 -8.34
N ASP A 271 8.69 -6.46 -8.49
CA ASP A 271 7.99 -6.93 -9.70
C ASP A 271 6.46 -6.84 -9.58
N VAL A 272 5.96 -6.37 -8.44
CA VAL A 272 4.53 -6.18 -8.17
C VAL A 272 4.16 -4.70 -8.01
N THR A 273 2.89 -4.39 -8.23
CA THR A 273 2.36 -3.03 -8.11
C THR A 273 1.21 -2.94 -7.11
N GLU A 274 0.96 -1.75 -6.57
CA GLU A 274 -0.19 -1.49 -5.68
C GLU A 274 -1.51 -1.87 -6.37
N GLY A 275 -2.41 -2.52 -5.62
CA GLY A 275 -3.68 -3.07 -6.11
C GLY A 275 -3.59 -4.44 -6.77
N GLN A 276 -2.39 -4.93 -7.07
CA GLN A 276 -2.23 -6.27 -7.66
C GLN A 276 -2.62 -7.36 -6.65
N LEU A 277 -3.38 -8.36 -7.13
CA LEU A 277 -3.61 -9.60 -6.40
C LEU A 277 -2.39 -10.52 -6.54
N VAL A 278 -1.97 -11.14 -5.44
CA VAL A 278 -0.85 -12.08 -5.44
C VAL A 278 -1.27 -13.39 -4.80
N GLU A 279 -0.74 -14.49 -5.32
CA GLU A 279 -0.84 -15.81 -4.69
C GLU A 279 0.30 -16.04 -3.70
N ALA A 280 0.09 -16.96 -2.74
CA ALA A 280 1.18 -17.46 -1.92
C ALA A 280 2.25 -18.11 -2.81
N GLY A 281 3.51 -17.71 -2.66
CA GLY A 281 4.65 -18.21 -3.43
C GLY A 281 4.96 -17.40 -4.69
N GLN A 282 4.08 -16.46 -5.07
CA GLN A 282 4.30 -15.58 -6.20
C GLN A 282 5.54 -14.71 -5.98
N PRO A 283 6.44 -14.57 -6.97
CA PRO A 283 7.56 -13.64 -6.91
C PRO A 283 7.12 -12.19 -6.66
N LEU A 284 7.81 -11.52 -5.74
CA LEU A 284 7.64 -10.09 -5.44
C LEU A 284 8.79 -9.23 -6.00
N GLY A 285 9.93 -9.86 -6.31
CA GLY A 285 11.17 -9.22 -6.74
C GLY A 285 12.38 -9.99 -6.23
N HIS A 286 13.56 -9.37 -6.29
CA HIS A 286 14.79 -9.96 -5.79
C HIS A 286 15.21 -9.35 -4.46
N GLY A 287 15.78 -10.18 -3.58
CA GLY A 287 16.46 -9.71 -2.39
C GLY A 287 17.59 -8.73 -2.72
N GLY A 288 17.90 -7.82 -1.82
CA GLY A 288 18.94 -6.83 -2.03
C GLY A 288 19.49 -6.26 -0.73
N ASN A 289 19.86 -4.98 -0.77
CA ASN A 289 20.34 -4.22 0.38
C ASN A 289 19.97 -2.73 0.27
N THR A 290 18.81 -2.43 -0.32
CA THR A 290 18.27 -1.06 -0.31
C THR A 290 17.80 -0.68 1.09
N GLY A 291 17.80 0.62 1.38
CA GLY A 291 17.56 1.12 2.73
C GLY A 291 18.85 1.49 3.45
N VAL A 292 18.82 2.58 4.22
CA VAL A 292 20.02 3.17 4.82
C VAL A 292 20.77 2.19 5.72
N ASN A 293 20.06 1.37 6.49
CA ASN A 293 20.69 0.39 7.38
C ASN A 293 21.21 -0.83 6.63
N ALA A 294 20.44 -1.42 5.72
CA ALA A 294 20.87 -2.58 4.94
C ALA A 294 22.03 -2.26 3.99
N ARG A 295 22.14 -1.01 3.52
CA ARG A 295 23.26 -0.55 2.68
C ARG A 295 24.60 -0.51 3.40
N LYS A 296 24.61 -0.51 4.74
CA LYS A 296 25.86 -0.52 5.53
C LYS A 296 26.63 -1.82 5.29
N LYS A 297 27.96 -1.72 5.27
CA LYS A 297 28.84 -2.87 5.11
C LYS A 297 28.55 -3.93 6.18
N GLY A 298 28.20 -5.15 5.76
CA GLY A 298 27.91 -6.27 6.64
C GLY A 298 26.47 -6.32 7.19
N HIS A 299 25.61 -5.38 6.80
CA HIS A 299 24.21 -5.34 7.20
C HIS A 299 23.25 -5.80 6.09
N GLY A 300 23.74 -6.05 4.87
CA GLY A 300 22.91 -6.52 3.75
C GLY A 300 22.60 -8.02 3.81
N THR A 301 22.49 -8.66 2.64
CA THR A 301 22.34 -10.11 2.46
C THR A 301 21.12 -10.74 3.14
N HIS A 302 20.02 -10.01 3.28
CA HIS A 302 18.79 -10.54 3.87
C HIS A 302 17.55 -9.86 3.30
N VAL A 303 16.41 -10.55 3.40
CA VAL A 303 15.10 -9.92 3.32
C VAL A 303 14.61 -9.72 4.76
N HIS A 304 14.18 -8.51 5.05
CA HIS A 304 13.59 -8.19 6.35
C HIS A 304 12.07 -8.37 6.25
N VAL A 305 11.53 -9.24 7.11
CA VAL A 305 10.12 -9.64 7.08
C VAL A 305 9.43 -9.20 8.36
N GLU A 306 8.32 -8.48 8.21
CA GLU A 306 7.42 -8.14 9.32
C GLU A 306 6.02 -8.70 9.09
N LEU A 307 5.39 -9.21 10.15
CA LEU A 307 4.02 -9.68 10.15
C LEU A 307 3.21 -8.88 11.18
N HIS A 308 2.12 -8.26 10.74
CA HIS A 308 1.25 -7.45 11.59
C HIS A 308 -0.21 -7.85 11.41
N ASP A 309 -0.88 -8.25 12.47
CA ASP A 309 -2.31 -8.56 12.43
C ASP A 309 -3.14 -7.26 12.33
N ALA A 310 -4.33 -7.33 11.72
CA ALA A 310 -5.29 -6.24 11.60
C ALA A 310 -5.71 -5.70 12.99
N SER A 311 -5.64 -6.54 14.02
CA SER A 311 -5.85 -6.17 15.43
C SER A 311 -4.82 -5.15 15.98
N GLY A 312 -3.68 -4.99 15.29
CA GLY A 312 -2.56 -4.13 15.69
C GLY A 312 -1.43 -4.89 16.39
N GLU A 313 -1.48 -6.22 16.48
CA GLU A 313 -0.39 -7.04 17.00
C GLU A 313 0.73 -7.19 15.96
N ALA A 314 1.96 -6.82 16.32
CA ALA A 314 3.16 -7.14 15.55
C ALA A 314 3.77 -8.45 16.04
N TRP A 315 4.04 -9.38 15.13
CA TRP A 315 4.63 -10.67 15.45
C TRP A 315 6.10 -10.52 15.85
N THR A 316 6.54 -11.33 16.80
CA THR A 316 7.95 -11.35 17.21
C THR A 316 8.82 -12.13 16.21
N SER A 317 10.11 -11.82 16.17
CA SER A 317 11.11 -12.56 15.39
C SER A 317 11.09 -14.07 15.67
N TYR A 318 10.79 -14.45 16.92
CA TYR A 318 10.60 -15.84 17.33
C TYR A 318 9.40 -16.48 16.63
N ARG A 319 8.24 -15.83 16.66
CA ARG A 319 7.00 -16.35 16.06
C ARG A 319 7.12 -16.45 14.54
N ILE A 320 7.71 -15.44 13.90
CA ILE A 320 7.98 -15.45 12.45
C ILE A 320 8.96 -16.57 12.09
N ARG A 321 10.04 -16.75 12.87
CA ARG A 321 11.01 -17.83 12.62
C ARG A 321 10.38 -19.21 12.75
N ASP A 322 9.61 -19.42 13.82
CA ASP A 322 8.97 -20.71 14.07
C ASP A 322 7.94 -21.03 12.97
N LEU A 323 7.22 -20.01 12.47
CA LEU A 323 6.34 -20.12 11.29
C LEU A 323 7.10 -20.55 10.03
N ILE A 324 8.23 -19.91 9.70
CA ILE A 324 9.01 -20.27 8.50
C ILE A 324 9.60 -21.68 8.61
N LEU A 325 9.93 -22.13 9.82
CA LEU A 325 10.45 -23.48 10.06
C LEU A 325 9.36 -24.56 10.02
N SER A 326 8.11 -24.22 10.28
CA SER A 326 6.99 -25.17 10.12
C SER A 326 6.61 -25.42 8.66
N MET A 327 7.10 -24.59 7.74
CA MET A 327 6.90 -24.76 6.30
C MET A 327 8.01 -25.66 5.73
N HIS A 328 7.61 -26.79 5.12
CA HIS A 328 8.52 -27.80 4.57
C HIS A 328 9.11 -27.39 3.22
#